data_AF-A0A5J5BIA8-F1
#
_entry.id   AF-A0A5J5BIA8-F1
#
_cell.length_a   1.000
_cell.length_b   1.000
_cell.length_c   1.000
_cell.angle_alpha   90.00
_cell.angle_beta   90.00
_cell.angle_gamma   90.00
#
_symmetry.space_group_name_H-M   'P 1'
#
loop_
_entity.id
_entity.type
_entity.pdbx_description
1 polymer ?
#
loop_
_entity_poly.entity_id
_entity_poly.type
_entity_poly.pdbx_seq_one_letter_code
_entity_poly.pdbx_strand_id
1 'polypeptide(L)'
;MNAIYRRERFSVLKNLIELMSPEELVWQEQGLMALNAAAGVGNIQVAKLLVEKAPFLPDIKNPDDSLPIHVAASFGYREMTSYLMKVTKDDEEAKPFEDKSRVRLFVLVTAAKFFDNL
;
A
#
# COMPACT_ATOMS: atom_id res chain seq x y z
N MET A 1 13.25 22.36 3.13
CA MET A 1 11.77 22.25 2.98
C MET A 1 11.16 22.25 4.38
N ASN A 2 10.34 23.26 4.70
CA ASN A 2 10.00 23.64 6.08
C ASN A 2 8.97 22.67 6.72
N ALA A 3 9.17 22.29 7.99
CA ALA A 3 8.37 21.28 8.70
C ALA A 3 6.87 21.64 8.83
N ILE A 4 6.55 22.94 8.82
CA ILE A 4 5.19 23.49 8.88
C ILE A 4 4.37 23.06 7.65
N TYR A 5 4.94 23.19 6.45
CA TYR A 5 4.27 22.79 5.20
C TYR A 5 4.04 21.28 5.06
N ARG A 6 4.80 20.44 5.79
CA ARG A 6 4.57 18.99 5.84
C ARG A 6 3.39 18.64 6.75
N ARG A 7 3.25 19.36 7.88
CA ARG A 7 2.16 19.14 8.84
C ARG A 7 0.79 19.51 8.28
N GLU A 8 0.68 20.66 7.60
CA GLU A 8 -0.60 21.12 7.04
C GLU A 8 -1.12 20.22 5.90
N ARG A 9 -0.22 19.75 5.01
CA ARG A 9 -0.60 18.80 3.96
C ARG A 9 -1.10 17.48 4.53
N PHE A 10 -0.48 17.03 5.61
CA PHE A 10 -0.89 15.82 6.31
C PHE A 10 -2.26 15.99 7.00
N SER A 11 -2.56 17.15 7.58
CA SER A 11 -3.86 17.40 8.22
C SER A 11 -5.02 17.46 7.21
N VAL A 12 -4.83 18.07 6.04
CA VAL A 12 -5.88 18.10 5.00
C VAL A 12 -6.20 16.68 4.51
N LEU A 13 -5.17 15.88 4.22
CA LEU A 13 -5.35 14.50 3.78
C LEU A 13 -6.01 13.63 4.86
N LYS A 14 -5.60 13.79 6.12
CA LYS A 14 -6.20 13.08 7.24
C LYS A 14 -7.70 13.38 7.37
N ASN A 15 -8.09 14.66 7.33
CA ASN A 15 -9.49 15.07 7.40
C ASN A 15 -10.30 14.48 6.24
N LEU A 16 -9.73 14.42 5.04
CA LEU A 16 -10.41 13.80 3.90
C LEU A 16 -10.64 12.30 4.12
N ILE A 17 -9.63 11.56 4.58
CA ILE A 17 -9.74 10.12 4.89
C ILE A 17 -10.78 9.88 5.99
N GLU A 18 -10.87 10.76 6.99
CA GLU A 18 -11.86 10.63 8.06
C GLU A 18 -13.30 10.80 7.56
N LEU A 19 -13.51 11.68 6.56
CA LEU A 19 -14.80 11.95 5.94
C LEU A 19 -15.24 10.88 4.93
N MET A 20 -14.31 10.11 4.37
CA MET A 20 -14.61 9.06 3.40
C MET A 20 -15.11 7.77 4.07
N SER A 21 -16.03 7.08 3.41
CA SER A 21 -16.40 5.70 3.74
C SER A 21 -15.30 4.73 3.29
N PRO A 22 -15.18 3.54 3.93
CA PRO A 22 -14.24 2.52 3.48
C PRO A 22 -14.39 2.13 2.00
N GLU A 23 -15.62 2.11 1.49
CA GLU A 23 -15.95 1.76 0.11
C GLU A 23 -15.45 2.83 -0.88
N GLU A 24 -15.53 4.11 -0.51
CA GLU A 24 -15.03 5.23 -1.32
C GLU A 24 -13.50 5.18 -1.50
N LEU A 25 -12.77 4.51 -0.60
CA LEU A 25 -11.32 4.31 -0.71
C LEU A 25 -10.91 3.30 -1.81
N VAL A 26 -11.88 2.58 -2.38
CA VAL A 26 -11.71 1.55 -3.42
C VAL A 26 -12.07 2.06 -4.83
N TRP A 27 -12.32 3.37 -5.00
CA TRP A 27 -12.89 3.92 -6.24
C TRP A 27 -12.17 3.43 -7.52
N GLN A 28 -12.84 2.56 -8.28
CA GLN A 28 -12.24 1.81 -9.39
C GLN A 28 -12.27 2.54 -10.73
N GLU A 29 -13.23 3.44 -11.00
CA GLU A 29 -13.43 3.96 -12.37
C GLU A 29 -12.24 4.75 -12.94
N GLN A 30 -11.27 5.13 -12.11
CA GLN A 30 -10.07 5.88 -12.52
C GLN A 30 -8.76 5.30 -11.96
N GLY A 31 -8.78 4.06 -11.44
CA GLY A 31 -7.56 3.42 -10.90
C GLY A 31 -7.05 4.01 -9.58
N LEU A 32 -7.87 4.74 -8.84
CA LEU A 32 -7.50 5.37 -7.58
C LEU A 32 -7.89 4.49 -6.38
N MET A 33 -7.07 3.49 -6.10
CA MET A 33 -7.08 2.82 -4.80
C MET A 33 -6.17 3.58 -3.85
N ALA A 34 -6.73 4.16 -2.80
CA ALA A 34 -6.00 5.06 -1.90
C ALA A 34 -4.70 4.43 -1.35
N LEU A 35 -4.74 3.13 -1.01
CA LEU A 35 -3.57 2.42 -0.49
C LEU A 35 -2.52 2.14 -1.57
N ASN A 36 -2.91 1.91 -2.82
CA ASN A 36 -1.98 1.80 -3.95
C ASN A 36 -1.27 3.13 -4.21
N ALA A 37 -1.98 4.25 -4.15
CA ALA A 37 -1.37 5.57 -4.28
C ALA A 37 -0.35 5.83 -3.15
N ALA A 38 -0.70 5.51 -1.91
CA ALA A 38 0.21 5.62 -0.76
C ALA A 38 1.46 4.71 -0.92
N ALA A 39 1.26 3.48 -1.42
CA ALA A 39 2.34 2.54 -1.71
C ALA A 39 3.26 3.04 -2.82
N GLY A 40 2.73 3.60 -3.91
CA GLY A 40 3.48 4.12 -5.05
C GLY A 40 4.33 5.37 -4.75
N VAL A 41 4.04 6.07 -3.66
CA VAL A 41 4.87 7.19 -3.17
C VAL A 41 5.63 6.88 -1.88
N GLY A 42 5.51 5.65 -1.36
CA GLY A 42 6.19 5.20 -0.15
C GLY A 42 5.75 5.89 1.15
N ASN A 43 4.56 6.52 1.20
CA ASN A 43 4.11 7.28 2.37
C ASN A 43 3.48 6.38 3.44
N ILE A 44 4.33 5.84 4.32
CA ILE A 44 3.93 4.86 5.34
C ILE A 44 2.88 5.39 6.33
N GLN A 45 2.91 6.70 6.63
CA GLN A 45 1.98 7.28 7.60
C GLN A 45 0.55 7.31 7.05
N VAL A 46 0.41 7.64 5.76
CA VAL A 46 -0.89 7.60 5.08
C VAL A 46 -1.36 6.16 4.92
N ALA A 47 -0.48 5.23 4.55
CA ALA A 47 -0.84 3.81 4.46
C ALA A 47 -1.37 3.27 5.78
N LYS A 48 -0.76 3.61 6.92
CA LYS A 48 -1.25 3.23 8.24
C LYS A 48 -2.66 3.75 8.53
N LEU A 49 -2.90 5.04 8.28
CA LEU A 49 -4.24 5.64 8.45
C LEU A 49 -5.31 4.97 7.58
N LEU A 50 -4.96 4.64 6.33
CA LEU A 50 -5.88 3.96 5.42
C LEU A 50 -6.21 2.54 5.89
N VAL A 51 -5.21 1.77 6.35
CA VAL A 51 -5.42 0.41 6.86
C VAL A 51 -6.18 0.40 8.19
N GLU A 52 -5.94 1.39 9.06
CA GLU A 52 -6.72 1.58 10.30
C GLU A 52 -8.21 1.85 10.00
N LYS A 53 -8.49 2.68 8.98
CA LYS A 53 -9.86 3.01 8.56
C LYS A 53 -10.54 1.86 7.81
N ALA A 54 -9.81 1.15 6.95
CA ALA A 54 -10.32 0.10 6.08
C ALA A 54 -9.32 -1.07 5.99
N PRO A 55 -9.39 -2.04 6.93
CA PRO A 55 -8.41 -3.12 7.05
C PRO A 55 -8.36 -4.11 5.88
N PHE A 56 -9.33 -4.09 4.97
CA PHE A 56 -9.37 -4.95 3.78
C PHE A 56 -8.55 -4.39 2.60
N LEU A 57 -8.17 -3.10 2.63
CA LEU A 57 -7.44 -2.46 1.54
C LEU A 57 -6.11 -3.15 1.14
N PRO A 58 -5.32 -3.73 2.05
CA PRO A 58 -4.08 -4.44 1.69
C PRO A 58 -4.28 -5.62 0.74
N ASP A 59 -5.49 -6.17 0.68
CA ASP A 59 -5.83 -7.38 -0.06
C ASP A 59 -6.53 -7.05 -1.40
N ILE A 60 -6.80 -5.77 -1.67
CA ILE A 60 -7.45 -5.33 -2.91
C ILE A 60 -6.41 -5.11 -4.01
N LYS A 61 -6.57 -5.84 -5.11
CA LYS A 61 -5.76 -5.67 -6.31
C LYS A 61 -6.21 -4.45 -7.11
N ASN A 62 -5.25 -3.69 -7.62
CA ASN A 62 -5.50 -2.62 -8.58
C ASN A 62 -5.88 -3.19 -9.97
N PRO A 63 -6.23 -2.32 -10.96
CA PRO A 63 -6.55 -2.77 -12.32
C PRO A 63 -5.44 -3.56 -13.04
N ASP A 64 -4.18 -3.43 -12.60
CA ASP A 64 -3.02 -4.19 -13.10
C ASP A 64 -2.81 -5.51 -12.34
N ASP A 65 -3.86 -6.05 -11.70
CA ASP A 65 -3.82 -7.26 -10.85
C ASP A 65 -2.74 -7.18 -9.75
N SER A 66 -2.41 -5.98 -9.28
CA SER A 66 -1.34 -5.72 -8.32
C SER A 66 -1.87 -5.30 -6.97
N LEU A 67 -1.54 -6.06 -5.93
CA LEU A 67 -1.69 -5.61 -4.54
C LEU A 67 -0.80 -4.39 -4.23
N PRO A 68 -1.16 -3.58 -3.22
CA PRO A 68 -0.33 -2.48 -2.75
C PRO A 68 1.11 -2.88 -2.41
N ILE A 69 1.32 -4.10 -1.88
CA ILE A 69 2.65 -4.62 -1.56
C ILE A 69 3.54 -4.77 -2.80
N HIS A 70 2.97 -5.17 -3.94
CA HIS A 70 3.71 -5.25 -5.21
C HIS A 70 4.13 -3.86 -5.68
N VAL A 71 3.22 -2.88 -5.57
CA VAL A 71 3.51 -1.49 -5.94
C VAL A 71 4.65 -0.95 -5.08
N ALA A 72 4.58 -1.09 -3.75
CA ALA A 72 5.65 -0.65 -2.86
C ALA A 72 6.99 -1.34 -3.18
N ALA A 73 6.97 -2.65 -3.46
CA ALA A 73 8.17 -3.41 -3.79
C ALA A 73 8.77 -2.98 -5.14
N SER A 74 7.95 -2.73 -6.17
CA SER A 74 8.43 -2.31 -7.49
C SER A 74 9.11 -0.95 -7.48
N PHE A 75 8.72 -0.06 -6.56
CA PHE A 75 9.37 1.23 -6.35
C PHE A 75 10.52 1.18 -5.32
N GLY A 76 10.80 0.02 -4.73
CA GLY A 76 11.90 -0.18 -3.78
C GLY A 76 11.67 0.44 -2.39
N TYR A 77 10.42 0.72 -2.02
CA TYR A 77 10.10 1.29 -0.70
C TYR A 77 10.12 0.22 0.40
N ARG A 78 11.33 -0.16 0.83
CA ARG A 78 11.57 -1.25 1.80
C ARG A 78 10.67 -1.21 3.03
N GLU A 79 10.62 -0.07 3.73
CA GLU A 79 9.81 0.06 4.95
C GLU A 79 8.31 -0.12 4.67
N MET A 80 7.82 0.47 3.58
CA MET A 80 6.43 0.33 3.14
C MET A 80 6.11 -1.12 2.78
N THR A 81 6.97 -1.79 2.00
CA THR A 81 6.79 -3.21 1.65
C THR A 81 6.77 -4.08 2.90
N SER A 82 7.67 -3.85 3.86
CA SER A 82 7.67 -4.57 5.14
C SER A 82 6.42 -4.31 5.97
N TYR A 83 5.88 -3.10 5.94
CA TYR A 83 4.61 -2.78 6.59
C TYR A 83 3.45 -3.52 5.94
N LEU A 84 3.32 -3.43 4.61
CA LEU A 84 2.25 -4.08 3.85
C LEU A 84 2.29 -5.60 4.00
N MET A 85 3.48 -6.22 4.03
CA MET A 85 3.64 -7.66 4.31
C MET A 85 3.00 -8.09 5.63
N LYS A 86 2.99 -7.21 6.65
CA LYS A 86 2.42 -7.52 7.96
C LYS A 86 0.90 -7.37 8.02
N VAL A 87 0.32 -6.56 7.13
CA VAL A 87 -1.11 -6.20 7.17
C VAL A 87 -1.92 -6.82 6.02
N THR A 88 -1.26 -7.34 4.99
CA THR A 88 -1.88 -8.20 3.96
C THR A 88 -2.16 -9.57 4.56
N LYS A 89 -3.42 -10.02 4.49
CA LYS A 89 -3.87 -11.28 5.11
C LYS A 89 -3.63 -12.46 4.19
N ASP A 90 -2.83 -13.43 4.58
CA ASP A 90 -2.73 -14.70 3.84
C ASP A 90 -3.92 -15.62 4.18
N ASP A 91 -5.13 -15.21 3.81
CA ASP A 91 -6.33 -16.05 3.92
C ASP A 91 -6.76 -16.64 2.57
N GLU A 92 -7.44 -17.78 2.62
CA GLU A 92 -7.79 -18.59 1.43
C GLU A 92 -8.80 -17.89 0.51
N GLU A 93 -9.50 -16.86 0.98
CA GLU A 93 -10.55 -16.16 0.24
C GLU A 93 -9.95 -15.07 -0.67
N ALA A 94 -9.06 -14.23 -0.15
CA ALA A 94 -8.41 -13.19 -0.94
C ALA A 94 -7.20 -13.71 -1.75
N LYS A 95 -6.60 -14.82 -1.31
CA LYS A 95 -5.38 -15.43 -1.89
C LYS A 95 -4.30 -14.42 -2.31
N PRO A 96 -3.96 -13.40 -1.49
CA PRO A 96 -3.06 -12.35 -1.92
C PRO A 96 -1.65 -12.85 -2.21
N PHE A 97 -1.31 -14.03 -1.69
CA PHE A 97 -0.06 -14.72 -1.95
C PHE A 97 -0.27 -16.04 -2.71
N GLU A 98 -1.26 -16.18 -3.60
CA GLU A 98 -1.32 -17.34 -4.50
C GLU A 98 -0.01 -17.44 -5.32
N ASP A 99 0.38 -18.64 -5.75
CA ASP A 99 1.74 -18.98 -6.25
C ASP A 99 2.40 -17.91 -7.15
N LYS A 100 1.67 -17.36 -8.12
CA LYS A 100 2.20 -16.31 -9.02
C LYS A 100 2.52 -14.99 -8.29
N SER A 101 1.70 -14.62 -7.32
CA SER A 101 1.88 -13.43 -6.49
C SER A 101 3.10 -13.55 -5.58
N ARG A 102 3.30 -14.70 -4.92
CA ARG A 102 4.53 -14.97 -4.12
C ARG A 102 5.79 -14.86 -4.95
N VAL A 103 5.81 -15.50 -6.12
CA VAL A 103 6.95 -15.46 -7.04
C VAL A 103 7.20 -14.04 -7.52
N ARG A 104 6.14 -13.30 -7.90
CA ARG A 104 6.24 -11.89 -8.30
C ARG A 104 6.85 -11.04 -7.19
N LEU A 105 6.35 -11.15 -5.96
CA LEU A 105 6.86 -10.40 -4.83
C LEU A 105 8.33 -10.73 -4.55
N PHE A 106 8.72 -12.01 -4.60
CA PHE A 106 10.11 -12.46 -4.46
C PHE A 106 11.03 -11.79 -5.50
N VAL A 107 10.60 -11.77 -6.77
CA VAL A 107 11.35 -11.11 -7.85
C VAL A 107 11.48 -9.60 -7.60
N LEU A 108 10.40 -8.93 -7.18
CA LEU A 108 10.41 -7.50 -6.93
C LEU A 108 11.33 -7.12 -5.77
N VAL A 109 11.28 -7.83 -4.64
CA VAL A 109 12.14 -7.52 -3.49
C VAL A 109 13.61 -7.86 -3.74
N THR A 110 13.87 -8.86 -4.59
CA THR A 110 15.23 -9.18 -5.06
C THR A 110 15.74 -8.08 -5.99
N ALA A 111 14.95 -7.66 -6.98
CA ALA A 111 15.32 -6.59 -7.89
C ALA A 111 15.55 -5.25 -7.14
N ALA A 112 14.76 -5.00 -6.09
CA ALA A 112 14.89 -3.85 -5.21
C ALA A 112 16.03 -3.96 -4.18
N LYS A 113 16.80 -5.05 -4.20
CA LYS A 113 17.94 -5.30 -3.28
C LYS A 113 17.54 -5.25 -1.81
N PHE A 114 16.44 -5.90 -1.43
CA PHE A 114 16.02 -5.98 -0.01
C PHE A 114 16.84 -6.99 0.81
N PHE A 115 18.13 -7.09 0.55
CA PHE A 115 19.02 -8.11 1.12
C PHE A 115 20.42 -7.57 1.47
N ASP A 116 20.60 -6.25 1.59
CA ASP A 116 21.90 -5.65 1.93
C ASP A 116 22.45 -6.09 3.32
N ASN A 117 21.71 -6.92 4.07
CA ASN A 117 22.07 -7.44 5.39
C ASN A 117 22.04 -8.99 5.46
N LEU A 118 22.08 -9.71 4.32
CA LEU A 118 22.21 -11.18 4.28
C LEU A 118 23.68 -11.62 4.36
#